data_AF-A0A961RZA8-F1
#
_entry.id   AF-A0A961RZA8-F1
#
_cell.length_a   1.000
_cell.length_b   1.000
_cell.length_c   1.000
_cell.angle_alpha   90.00
_cell.angle_beta   90.00
_cell.angle_gamma   90.00
#
_symmetry.space_group_name_H-M   'P 1'
#
loop_
_entity.id
_entity.type
_entity.pdbx_description
1 polymer ?
#
loop_
_entity_poly.entity_id
_entity_poly.type
_entity_poly.pdbx_seq_one_letter_code
_entity_poly.pdbx_strand_id
1 'polypeptide(L)'
;MKAYLLPLALAAAVLVPATSALAADLEPPPPIEDLRPSTYDWTGVSIGVFGAANAVQGRYCCNFIDPEMSGIGYGFGVRVGADYQF
;
A
#
# COMPACT_ATOMS: atom_id res chain seq x y z
N MET A 1 -1.64 25.36 -12.78
CA MET A 1 -0.79 24.41 -12.03
C MET A 1 -0.55 24.82 -10.57
N LYS A 2 -0.34 26.10 -10.23
CA LYS A 2 -0.09 26.53 -8.83
C LYS A 2 -1.31 26.47 -7.89
N ALA A 3 -2.53 26.56 -8.43
CA ALA A 3 -3.77 26.63 -7.63
C ALA A 3 -4.12 25.35 -6.85
N TYR A 4 -3.62 24.18 -7.27
CA TYR A 4 -3.89 22.90 -6.63
C TYR A 4 -2.81 22.45 -5.63
N LEU A 5 -1.66 23.13 -5.60
CA LEU A 5 -0.57 22.83 -4.68
C LEU A 5 -0.87 23.34 -3.26
N LEU A 6 -1.54 24.50 -3.15
CA LEU A 6 -1.95 25.09 -1.89
C LEU A 6 -2.97 24.23 -1.11
N PRO A 7 -4.07 23.73 -1.72
CA PRO A 7 -5.00 22.86 -1.03
C PRO A 7 -4.40 21.49 -0.69
N LEU A 8 -3.49 20.95 -1.53
CA LEU A 8 -2.78 19.71 -1.24
C LEU A 8 -1.85 19.87 -0.02
N ALA A 9 -1.10 20.97 0.06
CA ALA A 9 -0.24 21.28 1.19
C ALA A 9 -1.03 21.48 2.48
N LEU A 10 -2.21 22.12 2.39
CA LEU A 10 -3.09 22.31 3.54
C LEU A 10 -3.69 20.98 4.02
N ALA A 11 -4.11 20.10 3.11
CA ALA A 11 -4.60 18.77 3.45
C ALA A 11 -3.50 17.90 4.09
N ALA A 12 -2.26 17.97 3.59
CA ALA A 12 -1.13 17.27 4.18
C ALA A 12 -0.80 17.78 5.59
N ALA A 13 -0.84 19.09 5.81
CA ALA A 13 -0.53 19.69 7.12
C ALA A 13 -1.54 19.29 8.22
N VAL A 14 -2.80 19.02 7.87
CA VAL A 14 -3.83 18.59 8.83
C VAL A 14 -3.71 17.09 9.18
N LEU A 15 -3.18 16.27 8.27
CA LEU A 15 -3.03 14.82 8.48
C LEU A 15 -1.80 14.45 9.33
N VAL A 16 -0.75 15.27 9.32
CA VAL A 16 0.49 15.04 10.08
C VAL A 16 0.29 15.02 11.61
N PRO A 17 -0.43 15.96 12.26
CA PRO A 17 -0.62 15.93 13.71
C PRO A 17 -1.59 14.82 14.16
N ALA A 18 -2.52 14.38 13.30
CA ALA A 18 -3.47 13.31 13.63
C ALA A 18 -2.81 11.93 13.75
N THR A 19 -1.73 11.68 13.00
CA THR A 19 -0.97 10.41 13.10
C THR A 19 -0.15 10.29 14.37
N SER A 20 0.29 11.43 14.95
CA SER A 20 1.09 11.42 16.18
C SER A 20 0.27 11.04 17.43
N ALA A 21 -1.03 11.33 17.43
CA ALA A 21 -1.95 10.98 18.51
C ALA A 21 -2.35 9.49 18.49
N LEU A 22 -2.39 8.87 17.30
CA LEU A 22 -2.73 7.44 17.12
C LEU A 22 -1.51 6.51 17.31
N ALA A 23 -0.29 7.02 17.17
CA ALA A 23 0.94 6.25 17.37
C ALA A 23 1.31 6.05 18.85
N ALA A 24 0.79 6.90 19.75
CA ALA A 24 1.09 6.84 21.18
C ALA A 24 0.26 5.77 21.94
N ASP A 25 -0.80 5.25 21.33
CA ASP A 25 -1.72 4.27 21.93
C ASP A 25 -1.46 2.83 21.45
N LEU A 26 -0.40 2.62 20.65
CA LEU A 26 0.09 1.29 20.32
C LEU A 26 1.05 0.86 21.41
N GLU A 27 0.59 -0.08 22.24
CA GLU A 27 1.43 -0.75 23.23
C GLU A 27 2.66 -1.37 22.53
N PRO A 28 3.89 -1.11 23.01
CA PRO A 28 5.08 -1.64 22.35
C PRO A 28 5.05 -3.18 22.40
N PRO A 29 5.34 -3.87 21.28
CA PRO A 29 5.39 -5.32 21.27
C PRO A 29 6.46 -5.83 22.24
N PRO A 30 6.26 -7.02 22.84
CA PRO A 30 7.25 -7.59 23.75
C PRO A 30 8.60 -7.77 23.04
N PRO A 31 9.73 -7.56 23.73
CA PRO A 31 11.05 -7.67 23.12
C PRO A 31 11.31 -9.11 22.66
N ILE A 32 11.58 -9.29 21.37
CA ILE A 32 12.05 -10.57 20.83
C ILE A 32 13.57 -10.57 20.92
N GLU A 33 14.14 -11.43 21.75
CA GLU A 33 15.59 -11.45 22.08
C GLU A 33 16.50 -11.96 20.94
N ASP A 34 15.99 -12.22 19.74
CA ASP A 34 16.80 -12.85 18.68
C ASP A 34 16.47 -12.34 17.27
N LEU A 35 16.57 -11.02 17.12
CA LEU A 35 16.80 -10.42 15.81
C LEU A 35 18.19 -10.83 15.33
N ARG A 36 18.26 -11.87 14.49
CA ARG A 36 19.43 -12.02 13.61
C ARG A 36 19.66 -10.66 12.96
N PRO A 37 20.86 -10.07 13.07
CA PRO A 37 21.10 -8.74 12.55
C PRO A 37 20.83 -8.80 11.05
N SER A 38 19.69 -8.24 10.63
CA SER A 38 19.52 -7.92 9.22
C SER A 38 20.64 -6.96 8.90
N THR A 39 21.26 -7.15 7.74
CA THR A 39 22.32 -6.23 7.28
C THR A 39 21.80 -4.79 7.11
N TYR A 40 20.47 -4.59 7.16
CA TYR A 40 19.76 -3.32 7.03
C TYR A 40 18.51 -3.29 7.92
N ASP A 41 18.40 -2.27 8.77
CA ASP A 41 17.16 -1.94 9.50
C ASP A 41 16.12 -1.38 8.51
N TRP A 42 14.99 -2.07 8.39
CA TRP A 42 13.87 -1.67 7.54
C TRP A 42 12.68 -1.11 8.35
N THR A 43 12.90 -0.82 9.65
CA THR A 43 11.94 -0.13 10.48
C THR A 43 11.75 1.31 10.00
N GLY A 44 10.51 1.70 9.73
CA GLY A 44 10.20 3.06 9.32
C GLY A 44 8.93 3.19 8.50
N VAL A 45 8.67 4.41 8.03
CA VAL A 45 7.53 4.69 7.15
C VAL A 45 7.86 4.21 5.75
N SER A 46 6.98 3.39 5.17
CA SER A 46 7.06 2.95 3.78
C SER A 46 5.96 3.59 2.93
N ILE A 47 6.36 4.05 1.74
CA ILE A 47 5.46 4.55 0.71
C ILE A 47 5.77 3.79 -0.57
N GLY A 48 4.74 3.22 -1.18
CA GLY A 48 4.86 2.43 -2.40
C GLY A 48 3.75 2.72 -3.38
N VAL A 49 4.02 2.42 -4.65
CA VAL A 49 3.01 2.37 -5.71
C VAL A 49 2.92 0.95 -6.21
N PHE A 50 1.73 0.51 -6.60
CA PHE A 50 1.54 -0.77 -7.25
C PHE A 50 0.69 -0.62 -8.50
N GLY A 51 0.98 -1.45 -9.48
CA GLY A 51 0.16 -1.69 -10.65
C GLY A 51 -0.07 -3.19 -10.80
N ALA A 52 -1.27 -3.57 -11.18
CA ALA A 52 -1.66 -4.94 -11.42
C ALA A 52 -2.50 -5.02 -12.69
N ALA A 53 -2.30 -6.10 -13.45
CA ALA A 53 -3.15 -6.47 -14.57
C ALA A 53 -3.55 -7.92 -14.37
N ASN A 54 -4.84 -8.21 -14.45
CA ASN A 54 -5.38 -9.56 -14.37
C ASN A 54 -6.15 -9.85 -15.66
N ALA A 55 -5.70 -10.86 -16.40
CA ALA A 55 -6.37 -11.35 -17.58
C ALA A 55 -7.17 -12.60 -17.22
N VAL A 56 -8.46 -12.57 -17.51
CA VAL A 56 -9.34 -13.74 -17.39
C VAL A 56 -9.78 -14.13 -18.79
N GLN A 57 -9.59 -15.40 -19.12
CA GLN A 57 -10.06 -15.96 -20.38
C GLN A 57 -11.22 -16.91 -20.10
N GLY A 58 -12.43 -16.42 -20.34
CA GLY A 58 -13.63 -17.24 -20.38
C GLY A 58 -13.59 -18.21 -21.56
N ARG A 59 -14.14 -19.40 -21.36
CA ARG A 59 -14.31 -20.40 -22.41
C ARG A 59 -15.75 -20.87 -22.45
N TYR A 60 -16.32 -20.99 -23.64
CA TYR A 60 -17.55 -21.72 -23.88
C TYR A 60 -17.32 -23.23 -23.71
N CYS A 61 -18.38 -24.02 -23.90
CA CYS A 61 -18.18 -25.44 -24.22
C CYS A 61 -17.14 -25.57 -25.32
N CYS A 62 -16.36 -26.64 -25.23
CA CYS A 62 -15.61 -27.12 -26.37
C CYS A 62 -14.40 -26.21 -26.69
N ASN A 63 -13.88 -25.51 -25.67
CA ASN A 63 -12.65 -24.71 -25.67
C ASN A 63 -12.62 -23.45 -26.54
N PHE A 64 -13.76 -23.02 -27.10
CA PHE A 64 -13.87 -21.72 -27.76
C PHE A 64 -13.80 -20.58 -26.73
N ILE A 65 -13.13 -19.49 -27.09
CA ILE A 65 -12.99 -18.32 -26.22
C ILE A 65 -14.34 -17.61 -26.16
N ASP A 66 -14.82 -17.33 -24.95
CA ASP A 66 -15.99 -16.51 -24.69
C ASP A 66 -15.55 -15.06 -24.50
N PRO A 67 -15.78 -14.15 -25.47
CA PRO A 67 -15.36 -12.76 -25.37
C PRO A 67 -16.17 -11.95 -24.35
N GLU A 68 -17.37 -12.40 -23.97
CA GLU A 68 -18.25 -11.71 -23.02
C GLU A 68 -17.82 -12.02 -21.57
N MET A 69 -17.32 -13.23 -21.34
CA MET A 69 -16.75 -13.65 -20.05
C MET A 69 -15.23 -13.47 -19.96
N SER A 70 -14.56 -13.09 -21.06
CA SER A 70 -13.13 -12.78 -21.09
C SER A 70 -12.89 -11.29 -20.92
N GLY A 71 -11.81 -10.94 -20.24
CA GLY A 71 -11.45 -9.54 -20.07
C GLY A 71 -10.11 -9.36 -19.40
N ILE A 72 -9.58 -8.15 -19.51
CA ILE A 72 -8.40 -7.73 -18.76
C ILE A 72 -8.81 -6.59 -17.85
N GLY A 73 -8.65 -6.81 -16.55
CA GLY A 73 -8.80 -5.79 -15.53
C GLY A 73 -7.44 -5.18 -15.20
N TYR A 74 -7.41 -3.87 -15.01
CA TYR A 74 -6.23 -3.13 -14.55
C TYR A 74 -6.55 -2.48 -13.21
N GLY A 75 -5.59 -2.55 -12.29
CA GLY A 75 -5.66 -1.90 -10.99
C GLY A 75 -4.34 -1.19 -10.71
N PHE A 76 -4.42 -0.04 -10.06
CA PHE A 76 -3.24 0.66 -9.56
C PHE A 76 -3.58 1.28 -8.22
N GLY A 77 -2.55 1.55 -7.43
CA GLY A 77 -2.75 2.21 -6.15
C GLY A 77 -1.47 2.66 -5.50
N VAL A 78 -1.67 3.41 -4.43
CA VAL A 78 -0.62 3.85 -3.51
C VAL A 78 -0.79 3.07 -2.21
N ARG A 79 0.34 2.71 -1.59
CA ARG A 79 0.39 2.10 -0.26
C ARG A 79 1.22 3.01 0.63
N VAL A 80 0.72 3.28 1.82
CA VAL A 80 1.47 3.94 2.90
C VAL A 80 1.37 3.03 4.11
N GLY A 81 2.50 2.79 4.78
CA GLY A 81 2.59 1.91 5.93
C GLY A 81 3.72 2.30 6.86
N ALA A 82 3.78 1.62 8.00
CA ALA A 82 4.92 1.64 8.90
C ALA A 82 5.37 0.20 9.07
N ASP A 83 6.65 -0.04 8.80
CA ASP A 83 7.30 -1.33 8.97
C ASP A 83 8.06 -1.31 10.30
N TYR A 84 8.01 -2.42 11.03
CA TYR A 84 8.73 -2.59 12.29
C TYR A 84 9.45 -3.94 12.27
N GLN A 85 10.77 -3.88 12.37
CA GLN A 85 11.61 -5.06 12.45
C GLN A 85 11.69 -5.52 13.92
N PHE A 86 11.27 -6.77 14.18
CA PHE A 86 11.12 -7.36 15.51
C PHE A 86 12.09 -8.48 15.79
#